data_AF-A0A3C0DQ15-F1
#
_entry.id   AF-A0A3C0DQ15-F1
#
_cell.length_a   1.000
_cell.length_b   1.000
_cell.length_c   1.000
_cell.angle_alpha   90.00
_cell.angle_beta   90.00
_cell.angle_gamma   90.00
#
_symmetry.space_group_name_H-M   'P 1'
#
loop_
_entity.id
_entity.type
_entity.pdbx_description
1 polymer ?
#
loop_
_entity_poly.entity_id
_entity_poly.type
_entity_poly.pdbx_seq_one_letter_code
_entity_poly.pdbx_strand_id
1 'polypeptide(L)' 'SKPCHVNIVGPVFEPTGYAQLTRKLAMGLDAAGIAVRIGPIKWGDAPEGVDSATRLRLNRLIGAPLAQRITIHI' A
#
# COMPACT_ATOMS: atom_id res chain seq x y z
N SER A 1 -8.54 -14.95 -17.72
CA SER A 1 -8.93 -13.59 -17.30
C SER A 1 -7.69 -12.70 -17.35
N LYS A 2 -7.82 -11.39 -17.63
CA LYS A 2 -6.67 -10.48 -17.45
C LYS A 2 -6.38 -10.36 -15.95
N PRO A 3 -5.11 -10.39 -15.51
CA PRO A 3 -4.77 -10.20 -14.11
C PRO A 3 -5.28 -8.82 -13.65
N CYS A 4 -6.03 -8.79 -12.54
CA CYS A 4 -6.50 -7.55 -11.95
C CYS A 4 -5.35 -6.92 -11.17
N HIS A 5 -4.99 -5.69 -11.52
CA HIS A 5 -4.03 -4.89 -10.78
C HIS A 5 -4.76 -3.83 -9.95
N VAL A 6 -4.26 -3.58 -8.74
CA VAL A 6 -4.81 -2.54 -7.86
C VAL A 6 -3.72 -1.52 -7.56
N ASN A 7 -4.04 -0.23 -7.69
CA ASN A 7 -3.26 0.77 -6.95
C ASN A 7 -4.04 1.34 -5.80
N ILE A 8 -3.30 1.62 -4.74
CA ILE A 8 -3.81 2.30 -3.57
C ILE A 8 -3.11 3.65 -3.49
N VAL A 9 -3.90 4.71 -3.32
CA VAL A 9 -3.43 6.05 -3.04
C VAL A 9 -3.93 6.42 -1.66
N GLY A 10 -3.01 6.60 -0.71
CA GLY A 10 -3.36 6.89 0.67
C GLY A 10 -2.13 7.01 1.56
N PRO A 11 -2.30 7.43 2.83
CA PRO A 11 -1.21 7.50 3.80
C PRO A 11 -0.77 6.09 4.16
N VAL A 12 0.54 5.88 4.37
CA VAL A 12 1.11 4.58 4.75
C VAL A 12 1.88 4.66 6.07
N PHE A 13 2.51 5.80 6.31
CA PHE A 13 3.52 5.95 7.35
C PHE A 13 3.06 6.75 8.57
N GLU A 14 2.00 7.54 8.46
CA GLU A 14 1.47 8.26 9.61
C GLU A 14 0.78 7.31 10.61
N PRO A 15 0.71 7.64 11.90
CA PRO A 15 -0.03 6.85 12.89
C PRO A 15 -1.56 7.10 12.82
N THR A 16 -2.09 7.52 11.67
CA THR A 16 -3.53 7.76 11.49
C THR A 16 -4.29 6.45 11.26
N GLY A 17 -5.59 6.46 11.56
CA GLY A 17 -6.48 5.33 11.24
C GLY A 17 -6.49 4.99 9.74
N TYR A 18 -6.40 6.00 8.87
CA TYR A 18 -6.29 5.84 7.43
C TYR A 18 -5.01 5.12 7.02
N ALA A 19 -3.88 5.41 7.65
CA ALA A 19 -2.64 4.68 7.37
C ALA A 19 -2.72 3.22 7.79
N GLN A 20 -3.39 2.91 8.91
CA GLN A 20 -3.65 1.53 9.31
C GLN A 20 -4.53 0.80 8.28
N LEU A 21 -5.58 1.45 7.78
CA LEU A 21 -6.46 0.93 6.73
C LEU A 21 -5.70 0.65 5.43
N THR A 22 -4.92 1.64 4.95
CA THR A 22 -4.08 1.51 3.74
C THR A 22 -3.12 0.33 3.85
N ARG A 23 -2.42 0.19 5.00
CA ARG A 23 -1.49 -0.92 5.26
C ARG A 23 -2.22 -2.27 5.23
N LYS A 24 -3.34 -2.40 5.95
CA LYS A 24 -4.12 -3.64 6.01
C LYS A 24 -4.65 -4.04 4.64
N LEU A 25 -5.18 -3.10 3.86
CA LEU A 25 -5.68 -3.37 2.52
C LEU A 25 -4.55 -3.83 1.59
N ALA A 26 -3.44 -3.10 1.55
CA ALA A 26 -2.31 -3.42 0.68
C ALA A 26 -1.74 -4.81 0.99
N MET A 27 -1.55 -5.14 2.27
CA MET A 27 -1.03 -6.44 2.69
C MET A 27 -2.01 -7.58 2.43
N GLY A 28 -3.31 -7.35 2.63
CA GLY A 28 -4.35 -8.35 2.36
C GLY A 28 -4.42 -8.72 0.88
N LEU A 29 -4.36 -7.72 0.00
CA LEU A 29 -4.37 -7.93 -1.45
C LEU A 29 -3.08 -8.61 -1.94
N ASP A 30 -1.92 -8.19 -1.44
CA ASP A 30 -0.62 -8.83 -1.73
C ASP A 30 -0.60 -10.31 -1.28
N ALA A 31 -1.10 -10.60 -0.07
CA ALA A 31 -1.23 -11.96 0.43
C ALA A 31 -2.21 -12.83 -0.39
N ALA A 32 -3.20 -12.22 -1.03
CA ALA A 32 -4.13 -12.89 -1.95
C ALA A 32 -3.55 -13.09 -3.37
N GLY A 33 -2.30 -12.71 -3.62
CA GLY A 33 -1.66 -12.84 -4.93
C GLY A 33 -2.11 -11.79 -5.95
N ILE A 34 -2.78 -10.72 -5.51
CA ILE A 34 -3.16 -9.60 -6.37
C ILE A 34 -1.97 -8.65 -6.47
N ALA A 35 -1.63 -8.22 -7.70
CA ALA A 35 -0.55 -7.26 -7.88
C ALA A 35 -0.99 -5.87 -7.39
N VAL A 36 -0.28 -5.36 -6.37
CA VAL A 36 -0.58 -4.08 -5.71
C VAL A 36 0.58 -3.10 -5.90
N ARG A 37 0.25 -1.84 -6.18
CA ARG A 37 1.17 -0.71 -6.01
C ARG A 37 0.58 0.37 -5.14
N ILE A 38 1.40 0.94 -4.26
CA ILE A 38 1.00 2.06 -3.42
C ILE A 38 1.67 3.32 -3.96
N GLY A 39 0.85 4.32 -4.29
CA GLY A 39 1.29 5.70 -4.48
C GLY A 39 1.08 6.45 -3.17
N PRO A 40 2.06 6.49 -2.25
CA PRO A 40 1.84 7.02 -0.92
C PRO A 40 1.62 8.53 -0.98
N ILE A 41 0.58 9.00 -0.30
CA ILE A 41 0.46 10.43 0.03
C ILE A 41 1.43 10.66 1.20
N LYS A 42 2.58 11.30 0.93
CA LYS A 42 3.60 11.57 1.95
C LYS A 42 3.30 12.86 2.72
N TRP A 43 3.13 12.72 4.04
CA TRP A 43 3.65 13.61 5.05
C TRP A 43 4.42 12.72 6.06
N GLY A 44 5.68 13.02 6.37
CA GLY A 44 6.44 12.39 7.46
C GLY A 44 7.49 11.32 7.09
N ASP A 45 8.58 11.32 7.87
CA ASP A 45 9.69 10.39 7.79
C ASP A 45 9.45 9.15 8.65
N ALA A 46 9.33 8.00 7.98
CA ALA A 46 9.24 6.65 8.52
C ALA A 46 7.96 6.29 9.33
N PRO A 47 7.45 5.05 9.21
CA PRO A 47 6.33 4.61 10.01
C PRO A 47 6.76 4.39 11.45
N GLU A 48 6.34 5.27 12.36
CA GLU A 48 6.28 4.95 13.78
C GLU A 48 5.26 3.82 14.00
N GLY A 49 5.59 2.87 14.87
CA GLY A 49 4.67 1.77 15.23
C GLY A 49 4.51 0.63 14.21
N VAL A 50 5.48 0.45 13.29
CA VAL A 50 5.50 -0.70 12.36
C VAL A 50 6.81 -1.47 12.50
N ASP A 51 6.73 -2.78 12.66
CA ASP A 51 7.91 -3.65 12.74
C ASP A 51 8.71 -3.67 11.42
N SER A 52 9.97 -4.11 11.50
CA SER A 52 10.90 -4.09 10.37
C SER A 52 10.45 -4.96 9.19
N ALA A 53 9.78 -6.09 9.45
CA ALA A 53 9.34 -7.00 8.39
C ALA A 53 8.18 -6.39 7.59
N THR A 54 7.20 -5.82 8.30
CA THR A 54 6.07 -5.10 7.72
C THR A 54 6.55 -3.88 6.93
N ARG A 55 7.54 -3.14 7.46
CA ARG A 55 8.16 -2.00 6.76
C ARG A 55 8.83 -2.42 5.46
N LEU A 56 9.62 -3.50 5.48
CA LEU A 56 10.27 -4.03 4.28
C LEU A 56 9.25 -4.44 3.22
N ARG A 57 8.15 -5.08 3.63
CA ARG A 57 7.08 -5.50 2.73
C ARG A 57 6.35 -4.30 2.11
N LEU A 58 5.97 -3.30 2.91
CA LEU A 58 5.33 -2.07 2.40
C LEU A 58 6.24 -1.31 1.43
N ASN A 59 7.55 -1.23 1.70
CA ASN A 59 8.51 -0.60 0.80
C ASN A 59 8.57 -1.28 -0.58
N ARG A 60 8.34 -2.59 -0.67
CA ARG A 60 8.28 -3.30 -1.95
C ARG A 60 7.02 -2.98 -2.75
N LEU A 61 5.92 -2.65 -2.07
CA LEU A 61 4.64 -2.31 -2.68
C LEU A 61 4.58 -0.85 -3.12
N ILE A 62 5.33 0.03 -2.47
CA ILE A 62 5.47 1.43 -2.88
C ILE A 62 6.19 1.50 -4.23
N GLY A 63 5.62 2.23 -5.17
CA GLY A 63 6.24 2.41 -6.48
C GLY A 63 5.31 2.98 -7.52
N ALA A 64 5.79 2.99 -8.77
CA ALA A 64 5.01 3.47 -9.90
C ALA A 64 3.71 2.66 -10.06
N PRO A 65 2.58 3.30 -10.36
CA PRO A 65 1.31 2.61 -10.54
C PRO A 65 1.34 1.59 -11.71
N LEU A 66 0.71 0.40 -11.60
CA LEU A 66 0.66 -0.67 -12.64
C LEU A 66 -0.33 -0.40 -13.78
N ALA A 67 -0.04 -0.55 -15.06
CA ALA A 67 -1.03 -0.33 -16.14
C ALA A 67 -2.27 -1.28 -16.06
N GLN A 68 -3.46 -0.81 -16.48
CA GLN A 68 -4.78 -1.48 -16.45
C GLN A 68 -5.25 -1.91 -15.04
N ARG A 69 -6.03 -1.05 -14.36
CA ARG A 69 -6.27 -1.20 -12.90
C ARG A 69 -7.54 -0.58 -12.35
N ILE A 70 -7.87 -1.01 -11.14
CA ILE A 70 -8.71 -0.30 -10.19
C ILE A 70 -7.81 0.57 -9.30
N THR A 71 -8.17 1.83 -9.10
CA THR A 71 -7.49 2.73 -8.15
C THR A 71 -8.40 2.95 -6.94
N ILE A 72 -7.87 2.72 -5.75
CA ILE A 72 -8.57 2.92 -4.48
C ILE A 72 -7.92 4.12 -3.77
N HIS A 73 -8.74 5.09 -3.41
CA HIS A 73 -8.33 6.26 -2.64
C HIS A 73 -8.76 6.07 -1.18
N ILE A 74 -7.82 6.24 -0.25
CA ILE A 74 -8.04 6.16 1.20
C ILE A 74 -7.59 7.46 1.83
#